data_AF-A0ABD7P6J3-F1
#
_entry.id   AF-A0ABD7P6J3-F1
#
_cell.length_a   1.000
_cell.length_b   1.000
_cell.length_c   1.000
_cell.angle_alpha   90.00
_cell.angle_beta   90.00
_cell.angle_gamma   90.00
#
_symmetry.space_group_name_H-M   'P 1'
#
loop_
_entity.id
_entity.type
_entity.pdbx_description
1 polymer ?
#
loop_
_entity_poly.entity_id
_entity_poly.type
_entity_poly.pdbx_seq_one_letter_code
_entity_poly.pdbx_strand_id
1 'polypeptide(L)'
;MKQHESADNSQGQLYIVPTPIGNLSDITQRALEVLQAVDLIAAEDTRHTGLLLQHFAINARLFALHDHNEQQKAETLLAKLKEGQNIALVSDAGTPLINDPGYHLVRTCREANIRVVPLPGPCAAIAALSAAGLPSDRFCYEGFLPAKSKGRRDTLKALEEEPRTLIFYESTHRLVESLEDICVVLGESRYVVLARELTKTWESIHGAPIGELVAWVKEDENRRKGEMVLIVEGFKAQEEALPAAALRTLALLQAELPLKKAAALAAEIHGVKKNALYKYALEQQGEYAMSRYQPPFSITPTVLNLVVEIGELLGHWSEKRGQTSPLLRKENRIRTIQASLAIEHNSLSMEQVTALLEGKRVLAPAKDIQEVRNAIRAYELMPGWHAANIRDLLTAHKTLMTGLVDRPGALRGGNVGIYRGTQVVHMAPPAAQVPRLIADLLSWLEHTELHPLIASSVFHYEFEFIHPFADGNGRMGRLWQTLILSQWRQELAWLPVETLIHHQQERYYDILGVCDKTSDCTLFVTWMLQNILAALKEGLETSFVVSEEMSEEMSEEMSEEIDVKVVPPENAILRLLTGNPELTARALAEILGISARTVERHLQGLQAKGRLIRIGAKKGGSWLVK
;
A
#
# COMPACT_ATOMS: atom_id res chain seq x y z
N MET A 1 -16.88 -39.65 -39.82
CA MET A 1 -17.48 -40.44 -38.71
C MET A 1 -18.10 -41.69 -39.29
N LYS A 2 -17.56 -42.86 -38.96
CA LYS A 2 -18.11 -44.15 -39.40
C LYS A 2 -19.41 -44.40 -38.63
N GLN A 3 -20.50 -44.65 -39.35
CA GLN A 3 -21.76 -45.14 -38.79
C GLN A 3 -21.49 -46.51 -38.15
N HIS A 4 -21.82 -46.63 -36.86
CA HIS A 4 -21.81 -47.91 -36.18
C HIS A 4 -22.97 -48.77 -36.70
N GLU A 5 -22.62 -49.91 -37.27
CA GLU A 5 -23.55 -50.95 -37.70
C GLU A 5 -24.38 -51.49 -36.53
N SER A 6 -25.64 -51.76 -36.89
CA SER A 6 -26.77 -52.37 -36.20
C SER A 6 -26.47 -53.34 -35.04
N ALA A 7 -26.93 -52.96 -33.84
CA ALA A 7 -27.38 -53.91 -32.83
C ALA A 7 -28.84 -54.30 -33.13
N ASP A 8 -29.18 -55.55 -32.80
CA ASP A 8 -30.48 -56.21 -33.01
C ASP A 8 -31.70 -55.28 -32.79
N ASN A 9 -32.40 -54.96 -33.87
CA ASN A 9 -33.30 -53.79 -33.98
C ASN A 9 -34.78 -54.13 -33.65
N SER A 10 -35.01 -55.05 -32.71
CA SER A 10 -36.38 -55.47 -32.31
C SER A 10 -36.92 -54.70 -31.10
N GLN A 11 -36.05 -54.07 -30.30
CA GLN A 11 -36.43 -53.32 -29.10
C GLN A 11 -36.24 -51.81 -29.32
N GLY A 12 -37.13 -51.02 -28.69
CA GLY A 12 -37.09 -49.57 -28.73
C GLY A 12 -35.97 -48.98 -27.86
N GLN A 13 -35.74 -47.68 -28.01
CA GLN A 13 -34.66 -46.98 -27.31
C GLN A 13 -35.23 -45.90 -26.38
N LEU A 14 -34.57 -45.69 -25.25
CA LEU A 14 -34.86 -44.58 -24.33
C LEU A 14 -33.91 -43.42 -24.64
N TYR A 15 -34.45 -42.27 -25.03
CA TYR A 15 -33.71 -41.04 -25.27
C TYR A 15 -33.79 -40.13 -24.05
N ILE A 16 -32.66 -39.64 -23.56
CA ILE A 16 -32.63 -38.61 -22.50
C ILE A 16 -32.48 -37.28 -23.20
N VAL A 17 -33.51 -36.44 -23.13
CA VAL A 17 -33.62 -35.24 -23.97
C VAL A 17 -33.64 -33.99 -23.08
N PRO A 18 -32.55 -33.20 -23.04
CA PRO A 18 -32.56 -31.94 -22.33
C PRO A 18 -33.50 -30.91 -22.97
N THR A 19 -34.18 -30.15 -22.13
CA THR A 19 -35.09 -29.05 -22.51
C THR A 19 -34.50 -27.69 -22.11
N PRO A 20 -34.96 -26.58 -22.71
CA PRO A 20 -34.54 -25.24 -22.31
C PRO A 20 -34.69 -24.91 -20.82
N ILE A 21 -33.84 -24.03 -20.29
CA ILE A 21 -33.90 -23.55 -18.89
C ILE A 21 -34.47 -22.12 -18.75
N GLY A 22 -35.10 -21.60 -19.82
CA GLY A 22 -35.68 -20.26 -19.82
C GLY A 22 -35.84 -19.66 -21.21
N ASN A 23 -34.95 -19.99 -22.14
CA ASN A 23 -35.01 -19.52 -23.52
C ASN A 23 -35.22 -20.66 -24.51
N LEU A 24 -36.33 -20.62 -25.25
CA LEU A 24 -36.72 -21.65 -26.20
C LEU A 24 -35.67 -21.90 -27.29
N SER A 25 -34.83 -20.92 -27.59
CA SER A 25 -33.75 -21.03 -28.59
C SER A 25 -32.61 -21.98 -28.18
N ASP A 26 -32.53 -22.35 -26.91
CA ASP A 26 -31.46 -23.22 -26.39
C ASP A 26 -31.73 -24.72 -26.62
N ILE A 27 -32.90 -25.07 -27.16
CA ILE A 27 -33.19 -26.45 -27.54
C ILE A 27 -32.30 -26.85 -28.73
N THR A 28 -31.72 -28.05 -28.66
CA THR A 28 -30.88 -28.53 -29.76
C THR A 28 -31.73 -29.01 -30.93
N GLN A 29 -31.21 -28.90 -32.15
CA GLN A 29 -31.87 -29.46 -33.33
C GLN A 29 -32.16 -30.96 -33.16
N ARG A 30 -31.20 -31.72 -32.60
CA ARG A 30 -31.35 -33.16 -32.37
C ARG A 30 -32.44 -33.46 -31.33
N ALA A 31 -32.65 -32.60 -30.34
CA ALA A 31 -33.77 -32.75 -29.40
C ALA A 31 -35.11 -32.61 -30.12
N LEU A 32 -35.27 -31.60 -30.98
CA LEU A 32 -36.48 -31.42 -31.78
C LEU A 32 -36.77 -32.62 -32.68
N GLU A 33 -35.75 -33.12 -33.40
CA GLU A 33 -35.87 -34.30 -34.25
C GLU A 33 -36.30 -35.55 -33.47
N VAL A 34 -35.71 -35.79 -32.30
CA VAL A 34 -36.05 -36.94 -31.45
C VAL A 34 -37.47 -36.79 -30.90
N LEU A 35 -37.85 -35.62 -30.35
CA LEU A 35 -39.18 -35.41 -29.79
C LEU A 35 -40.30 -35.53 -30.83
N GLN A 36 -40.01 -35.24 -32.10
CA GLN A 36 -40.94 -35.47 -33.22
C GLN A 36 -41.04 -36.93 -33.65
N ALA A 37 -39.97 -37.72 -33.46
CA ALA A 37 -39.87 -39.08 -33.98
C ALA A 37 -40.25 -40.19 -32.99
N VAL A 38 -40.14 -39.94 -31.68
CA VAL A 38 -40.46 -40.95 -30.65
C VAL A 38 -41.97 -41.22 -30.56
N ASP A 39 -42.33 -42.45 -30.15
CA ASP A 39 -43.72 -42.88 -30.03
C ASP A 39 -44.42 -42.27 -28.80
N LEU A 40 -43.63 -41.95 -27.76
CA LEU A 40 -44.06 -41.46 -26.47
C LEU A 40 -43.00 -40.56 -25.82
N ILE A 41 -43.44 -39.50 -25.15
CA ILE A 41 -42.59 -38.65 -24.32
C ILE A 41 -43.01 -38.83 -22.86
N ALA A 42 -42.12 -39.39 -22.05
CA ALA A 42 -42.23 -39.39 -20.60
C ALA A 42 -41.75 -38.03 -20.05
N ALA A 43 -42.64 -37.32 -19.34
CA ALA A 43 -42.40 -35.97 -18.87
C ALA A 43 -42.73 -35.85 -17.38
N GLU A 44 -41.93 -35.03 -16.67
CA GLU A 44 -42.18 -34.65 -15.28
C GLU A 44 -43.55 -33.98 -15.10
N ASP A 45 -43.76 -32.81 -15.71
CA ASP A 45 -45.08 -32.21 -15.89
C ASP A 45 -45.48 -32.17 -17.37
N THR A 46 -46.49 -32.97 -17.71
CA THR A 46 -47.08 -33.03 -19.05
C THR A 46 -47.70 -31.70 -19.50
N ARG A 47 -48.15 -30.83 -18.58
CA ARG A 47 -48.71 -29.52 -18.91
C ARG A 47 -47.60 -28.56 -19.34
N HIS A 48 -46.51 -28.55 -18.59
CA HIS A 48 -45.33 -27.72 -18.89
C HIS A 48 -44.70 -28.17 -20.22
N THR A 49 -44.42 -29.47 -20.35
CA THR A 49 -43.90 -30.05 -21.59
C THR A 49 -44.83 -29.81 -22.77
N GLY A 50 -46.15 -29.86 -22.56
CA GLY A 50 -47.15 -29.57 -23.60
C GLY A 50 -47.00 -28.17 -24.22
N LEU A 51 -46.69 -27.15 -23.41
CA LEU A 51 -46.45 -25.78 -23.90
C LEU A 51 -45.18 -25.70 -24.76
N LEU A 52 -44.11 -26.37 -24.34
CA LEU A 52 -42.86 -26.45 -25.11
C LEU A 52 -43.10 -27.11 -26.49
N LEU A 53 -43.78 -28.26 -26.50
CA LEU A 53 -44.10 -28.98 -27.73
C LEU A 53 -45.02 -28.16 -28.64
N GLN A 54 -46.00 -27.45 -28.07
CA GLN A 54 -46.88 -26.56 -28.82
C GLN A 54 -46.11 -25.46 -29.53
N HIS A 55 -45.12 -24.83 -28.86
CA HIS A 55 -44.29 -23.79 -29.47
C HIS A 55 -43.55 -24.30 -30.72
N PHE A 56 -43.05 -25.53 -30.67
CA PHE A 56 -42.34 -26.17 -31.78
C PHE A 56 -43.25 -26.96 -32.74
N ALA A 57 -44.57 -26.85 -32.58
CA ALA A 57 -45.57 -27.59 -33.36
C ALA A 57 -45.35 -29.12 -33.37
N ILE A 58 -44.86 -29.68 -32.26
CA ILE A 58 -44.64 -31.11 -32.10
C ILE A 58 -45.91 -31.75 -31.53
N ASN A 59 -46.50 -32.67 -32.28
CA ASN A 59 -47.64 -33.46 -31.83
C ASN A 59 -47.16 -34.84 -31.35
N ALA A 60 -47.03 -35.01 -30.03
CA ALA A 60 -46.54 -36.23 -29.42
C ALA A 60 -47.44 -36.69 -28.27
N ARG A 61 -47.44 -38.01 -28.02
CA ARG A 61 -48.16 -38.59 -26.88
C ARG A 61 -47.33 -38.38 -25.61
N LEU A 62 -47.95 -37.78 -24.59
CA LEU A 62 -47.32 -37.51 -23.30
C LEU A 62 -47.66 -38.59 -22.27
N PHE A 63 -46.70 -38.90 -21.41
CA PHE A 63 -46.86 -39.80 -20.28
C PHE A 63 -46.24 -39.18 -19.03
N ALA A 64 -47.04 -38.96 -17.98
CA ALA A 64 -46.54 -38.34 -16.75
C ALA A 64 -45.63 -39.30 -15.97
N LEU A 65 -44.41 -38.86 -15.65
CA LEU A 65 -43.41 -39.57 -14.86
C LEU A 65 -42.73 -38.59 -13.90
N HIS A 66 -43.01 -38.71 -12.61
CA HIS A 66 -42.49 -37.81 -11.57
C HIS A 66 -42.00 -38.63 -10.37
N ASP A 67 -41.15 -38.08 -9.52
CA ASP A 67 -40.43 -38.82 -8.45
C ASP A 67 -41.31 -39.81 -7.67
N HIS A 68 -42.49 -39.38 -7.22
CA HIS A 68 -43.39 -40.23 -6.42
C HIS A 68 -43.95 -41.46 -7.14
N ASN A 69 -43.98 -41.48 -8.48
CA ASN A 69 -44.57 -42.56 -9.27
C ASN A 69 -43.53 -43.33 -10.09
N GLU A 70 -42.26 -42.91 -10.07
CA GLU A 70 -41.26 -43.30 -11.05
C GLU A 70 -41.04 -44.82 -11.05
N GLN A 71 -40.87 -45.43 -9.87
CA GLN A 71 -40.63 -46.87 -9.75
C GLN A 71 -41.79 -47.72 -10.31
N GLN A 72 -43.03 -47.33 -10.02
CA GLN A 72 -44.21 -48.06 -10.50
C GLN A 72 -44.36 -47.92 -12.02
N LYS A 73 -44.11 -46.72 -12.55
CA LYS A 73 -44.30 -46.41 -13.97
C LYS A 73 -43.13 -46.84 -14.84
N ALA A 74 -41.93 -47.02 -14.27
CA ALA A 74 -40.76 -47.51 -14.97
C ALA A 74 -41.02 -48.86 -15.65
N GLU A 75 -41.68 -49.80 -14.98
CA GLU A 75 -42.04 -51.10 -15.56
C GLU A 75 -43.02 -50.98 -16.74
N THR A 76 -43.95 -50.02 -16.66
CA THR A 76 -44.90 -49.74 -17.76
C THR A 76 -44.18 -49.21 -19.00
N LEU A 77 -43.21 -48.31 -18.81
CA LEU A 77 -42.40 -47.78 -19.90
C LEU A 77 -41.43 -48.83 -20.45
N LEU A 78 -40.86 -49.67 -19.57
CA LEU A 78 -40.00 -50.79 -19.97
C LEU A 78 -40.73 -51.78 -20.87
N ALA A 79 -41.98 -52.13 -20.55
CA ALA A 79 -42.78 -53.02 -21.39
C ALA A 79 -42.93 -52.47 -22.81
N LYS A 80 -43.23 -51.17 -22.94
CA LYS A 80 -43.35 -50.49 -24.25
C LYS A 80 -42.03 -50.48 -25.02
N LEU A 81 -40.91 -50.24 -24.34
CA LEU A 81 -39.58 -50.29 -24.93
C LEU A 81 -39.25 -51.70 -25.46
N LYS A 82 -39.60 -52.75 -24.70
CA LYS A 82 -39.43 -54.15 -25.14
C LYS A 82 -40.30 -54.52 -26.34
N GLU A 83 -41.45 -53.85 -26.51
CA GLU A 83 -42.34 -53.99 -27.68
C GLU A 83 -41.85 -53.22 -28.91
N GLY A 84 -40.73 -52.49 -28.83
CA GLY A 84 -40.16 -51.75 -29.96
C GLY A 84 -40.44 -50.24 -29.97
N GLN A 85 -41.21 -49.71 -29.00
CA GLN A 85 -41.55 -48.28 -28.96
C GLN A 85 -40.36 -47.44 -28.49
N ASN A 86 -40.07 -46.36 -29.20
CA ASN A 86 -39.06 -45.38 -28.78
C ASN A 86 -39.68 -44.36 -27.82
N ILE A 87 -38.98 -44.07 -26.73
CA ILE A 87 -39.45 -43.18 -25.68
C ILE A 87 -38.43 -42.08 -25.44
N ALA A 88 -38.86 -40.82 -25.39
CA ALA A 88 -38.03 -39.72 -24.87
C ALA A 88 -38.40 -39.44 -23.41
N LEU A 89 -37.40 -39.23 -22.57
CA LEU A 89 -37.53 -38.69 -21.22
C LEU A 89 -37.12 -37.22 -21.22
N VAL A 90 -38.00 -36.36 -20.71
CA VAL A 90 -37.76 -34.92 -20.49
C VAL A 90 -38.09 -34.54 -19.05
N SER A 91 -37.39 -33.55 -18.53
CA SER A 91 -37.77 -32.84 -17.30
C SER A 91 -38.34 -31.47 -17.66
N ASP A 92 -38.90 -30.80 -16.66
CA ASP A 92 -39.51 -29.48 -16.84
C ASP A 92 -38.52 -28.45 -17.40
N ALA A 93 -37.24 -28.53 -17.00
CA ALA A 93 -36.19 -27.68 -17.52
C ALA A 93 -34.82 -28.36 -17.43
N GLY A 94 -33.98 -28.18 -18.45
CA GLY A 94 -32.60 -28.63 -18.41
C GLY A 94 -32.44 -30.12 -18.70
N THR A 95 -31.44 -30.74 -18.06
CA THR A 95 -31.06 -32.13 -18.35
C THR A 95 -31.74 -33.07 -17.36
N PRO A 96 -32.57 -34.03 -17.82
CA PRO A 96 -33.21 -35.01 -16.94
C PRO A 96 -32.20 -35.76 -16.07
N LEU A 97 -32.65 -36.26 -14.91
CA LEU A 97 -31.86 -36.92 -13.87
C LEU A 97 -30.97 -35.97 -13.02
N ILE A 98 -30.73 -34.73 -13.45
CA ILE A 98 -29.93 -33.78 -12.67
C ILE A 98 -30.86 -32.98 -11.76
N ASN A 99 -31.10 -33.52 -10.56
CA ASN A 99 -32.12 -33.03 -9.62
C ASN A 99 -33.57 -33.12 -10.12
N ASP A 100 -33.79 -33.98 -11.12
CA ASP A 100 -35.08 -34.29 -11.76
C ASP A 100 -35.34 -35.82 -11.75
N PRO A 101 -36.60 -36.27 -11.91
CA PRO A 101 -36.94 -37.69 -12.05
C PRO A 101 -36.27 -38.37 -13.25
N GLY A 102 -36.13 -39.70 -13.21
CA GLY A 102 -35.64 -40.50 -14.34
C GLY A 102 -34.56 -41.52 -13.98
N TYR A 103 -33.99 -41.43 -12.79
CA TYR A 103 -32.94 -42.33 -12.31
C TYR A 103 -33.40 -43.80 -12.31
N HIS A 104 -34.57 -44.09 -11.75
CA HIS A 104 -35.09 -45.45 -11.69
C HIS A 104 -35.42 -45.98 -13.07
N LEU A 105 -36.04 -45.18 -13.94
CA LEU A 105 -36.34 -45.59 -15.31
C LEU A 105 -35.07 -45.94 -16.09
N VAL A 106 -34.04 -45.08 -16.04
CA VAL A 106 -32.75 -45.34 -16.71
C VAL A 106 -32.10 -46.60 -16.17
N ARG A 107 -32.10 -46.79 -14.85
CA ARG A 107 -31.54 -48.00 -14.23
C ARG A 107 -32.27 -49.26 -14.68
N THR A 108 -33.59 -49.28 -14.59
CA THR A 108 -34.44 -50.39 -15.06
C THR A 108 -34.20 -50.71 -16.54
N CYS A 109 -34.08 -49.68 -17.39
CA CYS A 109 -33.76 -49.87 -18.81
C CYS A 109 -32.39 -50.52 -19.02
N ARG A 110 -31.36 -50.04 -18.30
CA ARG A 110 -30.00 -50.59 -18.40
C ARG A 110 -29.92 -52.03 -17.92
N GLU A 111 -30.57 -52.35 -16.80
CA GLU A 111 -30.66 -53.72 -16.26
C GLU A 111 -31.36 -54.67 -17.24
N ALA A 112 -32.32 -54.16 -18.01
CA ALA A 112 -33.02 -54.90 -19.05
C ALA A 112 -32.35 -54.87 -20.44
N ASN A 113 -31.12 -54.34 -20.56
CA ASN A 113 -30.38 -54.16 -21.81
C ASN A 113 -31.08 -53.28 -22.87
N ILE A 114 -32.00 -52.41 -22.47
CA ILE A 114 -32.55 -51.37 -23.34
C ILE A 114 -31.50 -50.30 -23.57
N ARG A 115 -31.29 -49.91 -24.83
CA ARG A 115 -30.34 -48.85 -25.18
C ARG A 115 -30.84 -47.50 -24.66
N VAL A 116 -30.01 -46.84 -23.86
CA VAL A 116 -30.21 -45.47 -23.39
C VAL A 116 -29.34 -44.51 -24.20
N VAL A 117 -29.93 -43.50 -24.83
CA VAL A 117 -29.29 -42.55 -25.73
C VAL A 117 -29.35 -41.14 -25.12
N PRO A 118 -28.28 -40.66 -24.46
CA PRO A 118 -28.25 -39.31 -23.93
C PRO A 118 -28.04 -38.28 -25.05
N LEU A 119 -28.88 -37.25 -25.07
CA LEU A 119 -28.66 -36.05 -25.89
C LEU A 119 -27.91 -35.01 -25.04
N PRO A 120 -26.86 -34.37 -25.59
CA PRO A 120 -26.31 -33.16 -24.97
C PRO A 120 -27.32 -32.01 -25.10
N GLY A 121 -27.30 -31.08 -24.14
CA GLY A 121 -28.17 -29.91 -24.15
C GLY A 121 -28.05 -29.08 -22.87
N PRO A 122 -29.02 -28.18 -22.60
CA PRO A 122 -28.95 -27.23 -21.50
C PRO A 122 -28.83 -27.87 -20.11
N CYS A 123 -27.98 -27.31 -19.27
CA CYS A 123 -27.82 -27.64 -17.86
C CYS A 123 -27.45 -26.38 -17.09
N ALA A 124 -28.31 -25.93 -16.16
CA ALA A 124 -28.12 -24.66 -15.45
C ALA A 124 -26.81 -24.63 -14.64
N ALA A 125 -26.47 -25.72 -13.95
CA ALA A 125 -25.21 -25.85 -13.21
C ALA A 125 -23.97 -25.59 -14.07
N ILE A 126 -23.91 -26.22 -15.26
CA ILE A 126 -22.76 -26.11 -16.15
C ILE A 126 -22.74 -24.75 -16.87
N ALA A 127 -23.90 -24.23 -17.27
CA ALA A 127 -24.01 -22.89 -17.84
C ALA A 127 -23.49 -21.82 -16.85
N ALA A 128 -23.92 -21.89 -15.59
CA ALA A 128 -23.46 -21.00 -14.52
C ALA A 128 -21.94 -21.10 -14.30
N LEU A 129 -21.41 -22.31 -14.15
CA LEU A 129 -19.98 -22.55 -13.92
C LEU A 129 -19.13 -21.96 -15.06
N SER A 130 -19.57 -22.11 -16.31
CA SER A 130 -18.82 -21.65 -17.49
C SER A 130 -18.60 -20.13 -17.53
N ALA A 131 -19.48 -19.36 -16.86
CA ALA A 131 -19.43 -17.90 -16.81
C ALA A 131 -19.02 -17.35 -15.43
N ALA A 132 -18.76 -18.22 -14.44
CA ALA A 132 -18.52 -17.81 -13.05
C ALA A 132 -17.10 -17.27 -12.79
N GLY A 133 -16.12 -17.57 -13.65
CA GLY A 133 -14.72 -17.17 -13.43
C GLY A 133 -14.03 -17.90 -12.27
N LEU A 134 -14.60 -19.00 -11.78
CA LEU A 134 -14.00 -19.88 -10.76
C LEU A 134 -13.32 -21.12 -11.40
N PRO A 135 -12.40 -21.79 -10.69
CA PRO A 135 -11.78 -23.02 -11.19
C PRO A 135 -12.83 -24.05 -11.60
N SER A 136 -12.66 -24.61 -12.80
CA SER A 136 -13.59 -25.54 -13.45
C SER A 136 -12.92 -26.81 -13.95
N ASP A 137 -11.63 -27.00 -13.63
CA ASP A 137 -10.89 -28.24 -13.88
C ASP A 137 -11.44 -29.40 -13.04
N ARG A 138 -11.88 -29.12 -11.81
CA ARG A 138 -12.58 -30.05 -10.92
C ARG A 138 -13.64 -29.30 -10.11
N PHE A 139 -14.83 -29.87 -10.02
CA PHE A 139 -15.96 -29.29 -9.28
C PHE A 139 -16.82 -30.38 -8.64
N CYS A 140 -17.67 -29.98 -7.69
CA CYS A 140 -18.71 -30.80 -7.07
C CYS A 140 -20.08 -30.18 -7.37
N TYR A 141 -21.02 -31.02 -7.81
CA TYR A 141 -22.42 -30.64 -7.91
C TYR A 141 -23.17 -31.21 -6.71
N GLU A 142 -23.75 -30.33 -5.90
CA GLU A 142 -24.40 -30.68 -4.63
C GLU A 142 -25.94 -30.51 -4.69
N GLY A 143 -26.47 -30.02 -5.82
CA GLY A 143 -27.91 -29.82 -5.98
C GLY A 143 -28.48 -28.80 -4.98
N PHE A 144 -29.64 -29.09 -4.41
CA PHE A 144 -30.27 -28.23 -3.41
C PHE A 144 -29.79 -28.54 -1.99
N LEU A 145 -29.43 -27.49 -1.25
CA LEU A 145 -29.21 -27.60 0.19
C LEU A 145 -30.50 -27.97 0.92
N PRO A 146 -30.42 -28.67 2.07
CA PRO A 146 -31.60 -28.94 2.89
C PRO A 146 -32.36 -27.67 3.26
N ALA A 147 -33.69 -27.73 3.19
CA ALA A 147 -34.52 -26.54 3.44
C ALA A 147 -34.41 -25.99 4.87
N LYS A 148 -34.19 -26.87 5.87
CA LYS A 148 -34.07 -26.49 7.28
C LYS A 148 -32.63 -26.10 7.63
N SER A 149 -32.45 -24.98 8.33
CA SER A 149 -31.12 -24.42 8.66
C SER A 149 -30.17 -25.41 9.33
N LYS A 150 -30.65 -26.27 10.24
CA LYS A 150 -29.80 -27.30 10.87
C LYS A 150 -29.20 -28.25 9.83
N GLY A 151 -30.05 -28.87 9.01
CA GLY A 151 -29.59 -29.79 7.96
C GLY A 151 -28.71 -29.10 6.92
N ARG A 152 -29.03 -27.84 6.58
CA ARG A 152 -28.22 -27.02 5.68
C ARG A 152 -26.80 -26.80 6.23
N ARG A 153 -26.69 -26.34 7.48
CA ARG A 153 -25.40 -26.14 8.14
C ARG A 153 -24.63 -27.44 8.31
N ASP A 154 -25.29 -28.54 8.65
CA ASP A 154 -24.64 -29.85 8.79
C ASP A 154 -24.05 -30.32 7.44
N THR A 155 -24.77 -30.07 6.33
CA THR A 155 -24.28 -30.35 4.97
C THR A 155 -23.10 -29.46 4.60
N LEU A 156 -23.21 -28.14 4.86
CA LEU A 156 -22.13 -27.19 4.58
C LEU A 156 -20.86 -27.49 5.37
N LYS A 157 -20.98 -27.92 6.64
CA LYS A 157 -19.85 -28.33 7.46
C LYS A 157 -19.13 -29.55 6.90
N ALA A 158 -19.87 -30.50 6.33
CA ALA A 158 -19.25 -31.66 5.67
C ALA A 158 -18.45 -31.27 4.40
N LEU A 159 -18.71 -30.08 3.85
CA LEU A 159 -18.06 -29.54 2.65
C LEU A 159 -17.08 -28.40 2.97
N GLU A 160 -16.84 -28.09 4.24
CA GLU A 160 -16.10 -26.89 4.67
C GLU A 160 -14.69 -26.83 4.08
N GLU A 161 -14.02 -27.98 4.07
CA GLU A 161 -12.65 -28.18 3.60
C GLU A 161 -12.58 -28.71 2.15
N GLU A 162 -13.70 -28.78 1.42
CA GLU A 162 -13.70 -29.29 0.03
C GLU A 162 -12.94 -28.33 -0.90
N PRO A 163 -11.80 -28.71 -1.49
CA PRO A 163 -10.98 -27.80 -2.29
C PRO A 163 -11.52 -27.51 -3.70
N ARG A 164 -12.47 -28.30 -4.19
CA ARG A 164 -13.08 -28.09 -5.52
C ARG A 164 -14.16 -27.01 -5.45
N THR A 165 -14.40 -26.34 -6.58
CA THR A 165 -15.57 -25.46 -6.73
C THR A 165 -16.86 -26.24 -6.46
N LEU A 166 -17.75 -25.70 -5.64
CA LEU A 166 -19.04 -26.30 -5.30
C LEU A 166 -20.18 -25.61 -6.06
N ILE A 167 -21.17 -26.38 -6.51
CA ILE A 167 -22.32 -25.87 -7.25
C ILE A 167 -23.61 -26.26 -6.53
N PHE A 168 -24.43 -25.26 -6.20
CA PHE A 168 -25.73 -25.46 -5.58
C PHE A 168 -26.84 -24.81 -6.40
N TYR A 169 -28.03 -25.41 -6.36
CA TYR A 169 -29.27 -24.75 -6.73
C TYR A 169 -29.92 -24.15 -5.49
N GLU A 170 -30.54 -22.98 -5.64
CA GLU A 170 -31.27 -22.36 -4.55
C GLU A 170 -32.56 -21.67 -5.01
N SER A 171 -33.57 -21.72 -4.13
CA SER A 171 -34.87 -21.09 -4.40
C SER A 171 -34.92 -19.65 -3.91
N THR A 172 -35.74 -18.83 -4.57
CA THR A 172 -35.95 -17.41 -4.23
C THR A 172 -36.32 -17.18 -2.75
N HIS A 173 -37.11 -18.08 -2.18
CA HIS A 173 -37.60 -17.95 -0.81
C HIS A 173 -36.55 -18.27 0.25
N ARG A 174 -35.50 -19.04 -0.10
CA ARG A 174 -34.48 -19.50 0.84
C ARG A 174 -33.11 -18.89 0.61
N LEU A 175 -32.92 -18.16 -0.49
CA LEU A 175 -31.61 -17.63 -0.87
C LEU A 175 -30.92 -16.90 0.26
N VAL A 176 -31.61 -15.95 0.91
CA VAL A 176 -30.99 -15.13 1.96
C VAL A 176 -30.54 -15.98 3.15
N GLU A 177 -31.38 -16.89 3.64
CA GLU A 177 -31.04 -17.78 4.76
C GLU A 177 -29.91 -18.76 4.38
N SER A 178 -29.88 -19.18 3.12
CA SER A 178 -28.85 -20.07 2.59
C SER A 178 -27.50 -19.36 2.49
N LEU A 179 -27.46 -18.14 1.93
CA LEU A 179 -26.24 -17.31 1.89
C LEU A 179 -25.73 -16.95 3.29
N GLU A 180 -26.61 -16.66 4.24
CA GLU A 180 -26.23 -16.43 5.64
C GLU A 180 -25.61 -17.68 6.27
N ASP A 181 -26.19 -18.86 6.05
CA ASP A 181 -25.62 -20.11 6.57
C ASP A 181 -24.30 -20.48 5.88
N ILE A 182 -24.15 -20.20 4.57
CA ILE A 182 -22.88 -20.34 3.85
C ILE A 182 -21.83 -19.40 4.45
N CYS A 183 -22.18 -18.14 4.69
CA CYS A 183 -21.29 -17.15 5.32
C CYS A 183 -20.83 -17.61 6.71
N VAL A 184 -21.76 -18.13 7.53
CA VAL A 184 -21.47 -18.59 8.89
C VAL A 184 -20.58 -19.84 8.89
N VAL A 185 -20.78 -20.77 7.96
CA VAL A 185 -20.09 -22.06 7.97
C VAL A 185 -18.79 -22.05 7.17
N LEU A 186 -18.75 -21.40 6.01
CA LEU A 186 -17.60 -21.41 5.10
C LEU A 186 -16.67 -20.19 5.24
N GLY A 187 -17.07 -19.20 6.04
CA GLY A 187 -16.35 -17.95 6.29
C GLY A 187 -16.76 -16.82 5.36
N GLU A 188 -16.82 -15.59 5.89
CA GLU A 188 -17.31 -14.39 5.18
C GLU A 188 -16.50 -14.01 3.92
N SER A 189 -15.23 -14.42 3.87
CA SER A 189 -14.31 -14.16 2.77
C SER A 189 -14.43 -15.16 1.63
N ARG A 190 -15.22 -16.24 1.79
CA ARG A 190 -15.39 -17.25 0.74
C ARG A 190 -16.03 -16.62 -0.48
N TYR A 191 -15.36 -16.71 -1.63
CA TYR A 191 -15.90 -16.13 -2.87
C TYR A 191 -17.07 -16.96 -3.40
N VAL A 192 -18.18 -16.30 -3.73
CA VAL A 192 -19.40 -16.93 -4.24
C VAL A 192 -19.95 -16.13 -5.41
N VAL A 193 -20.39 -16.84 -6.45
CA VAL A 193 -21.08 -16.29 -7.61
C VAL A 193 -22.54 -16.71 -7.58
N LEU A 194 -23.44 -15.73 -7.62
CA LEU A 194 -24.88 -15.92 -7.81
C LEU A 194 -25.22 -15.71 -9.30
N ALA A 195 -25.58 -16.79 -9.98
CA ALA A 195 -26.13 -16.76 -11.33
C ALA A 195 -27.65 -16.85 -11.26
N ARG A 196 -28.35 -15.81 -11.69
CA ARG A 196 -29.80 -15.64 -11.56
C ARG A 196 -30.45 -15.55 -12.94
N GLU A 197 -31.57 -16.25 -13.10
CA GLU A 197 -32.42 -16.18 -14.31
C GLU A 197 -31.64 -16.45 -15.61
N LEU A 198 -30.76 -17.45 -15.58
CA LEU A 198 -29.93 -17.82 -16.74
C LEU A 198 -30.79 -18.05 -17.99
N THR A 199 -30.31 -17.55 -19.12
CA THR A 199 -30.91 -17.54 -20.46
C THR A 199 -32.14 -16.63 -20.62
N LYS A 200 -32.71 -16.11 -19.53
CA LYS A 200 -33.94 -15.29 -19.55
C LYS A 200 -33.61 -13.80 -19.67
N THR A 201 -34.65 -12.97 -19.85
CA THR A 201 -34.52 -11.50 -20.00
C THR A 201 -33.77 -10.81 -18.86
N TRP A 202 -33.87 -11.35 -17.64
CA TRP A 202 -33.30 -10.75 -16.43
C TRP A 202 -32.04 -11.48 -15.96
N GLU A 203 -31.32 -12.16 -16.85
CA GLU A 203 -30.07 -12.83 -16.52
C GLU A 203 -29.11 -11.88 -15.79
N SER A 204 -28.54 -12.35 -14.69
CA SER A 204 -27.55 -11.61 -13.91
C SER A 204 -26.59 -12.58 -13.25
N ILE A 205 -25.28 -12.35 -13.43
CA ILE A 205 -24.22 -13.14 -12.81
C ILE A 205 -23.37 -12.18 -11.98
N HIS A 206 -23.36 -12.36 -10.66
CA HIS A 206 -22.66 -11.47 -9.74
C HIS A 206 -21.83 -12.26 -8.74
N GLY A 207 -20.55 -11.92 -8.60
CA GLY A 207 -19.60 -12.58 -7.72
C GLY A 207 -18.97 -11.63 -6.70
N ALA A 208 -18.90 -12.07 -5.45
CA ALA A 208 -18.29 -11.32 -4.35
C ALA A 208 -17.91 -12.29 -3.20
N PRO A 209 -17.08 -11.88 -2.24
CA PRO A 209 -17.02 -12.55 -0.94
C PRO A 209 -18.42 -12.69 -0.35
N ILE A 210 -18.73 -13.83 0.27
CA ILE A 210 -20.10 -14.16 0.69
C ILE A 210 -20.68 -13.12 1.67
N GLY A 211 -19.86 -12.51 2.52
CA GLY A 211 -20.29 -11.42 3.40
C GLY A 211 -20.83 -10.21 2.62
N GLU A 212 -20.13 -9.81 1.55
CA GLU A 212 -20.56 -8.74 0.66
C GLU A 212 -21.76 -9.14 -0.20
N LEU A 213 -21.79 -10.40 -0.67
CA LEU A 213 -22.89 -10.92 -1.49
C LEU A 213 -24.22 -10.93 -0.72
N VAL A 214 -24.20 -11.31 0.57
CA VAL A 214 -25.39 -11.26 1.45
C VAL A 214 -25.91 -9.82 1.56
N ALA A 215 -25.02 -8.84 1.75
CA ALA A 215 -25.41 -7.43 1.82
C ALA A 215 -26.01 -6.96 0.49
N TRP A 216 -25.34 -7.24 -0.63
CA TRP A 216 -25.79 -6.88 -1.97
C TRP A 216 -27.16 -7.49 -2.30
N VAL A 217 -27.43 -8.75 -1.97
CA VAL A 217 -28.74 -9.37 -2.22
C VAL A 217 -29.85 -8.71 -1.38
N LYS A 218 -29.55 -8.27 -0.16
CA LYS A 218 -30.54 -7.64 0.74
C LYS A 218 -30.93 -6.22 0.34
N GLU A 219 -30.08 -5.51 -0.41
CA GLU A 219 -30.33 -4.14 -0.85
C GLU A 219 -31.49 -4.02 -1.86
N ASP A 220 -31.76 -5.05 -2.66
CA ASP A 220 -32.82 -5.04 -3.68
C ASP A 220 -33.48 -6.41 -3.79
N GLU A 221 -34.78 -6.48 -3.50
CA GLU A 221 -35.55 -7.72 -3.57
C GLU A 221 -35.56 -8.37 -4.96
N ASN A 222 -35.35 -7.60 -6.04
CA ASN A 222 -35.29 -8.18 -7.38
C ASN A 222 -34.03 -9.03 -7.59
N ARG A 223 -32.96 -8.81 -6.80
CA ARG A 223 -31.71 -9.59 -6.86
C ARG A 223 -31.88 -11.03 -6.37
N ARG A 224 -33.00 -11.35 -5.71
CA ARG A 224 -33.32 -12.70 -5.22
C ARG A 224 -34.51 -13.37 -5.92
N LYS A 225 -35.08 -12.76 -6.97
CA LYS A 225 -36.24 -13.31 -7.69
C LYS A 225 -35.83 -14.24 -8.83
N GLY A 226 -36.62 -15.29 -9.01
CA GLY A 226 -36.43 -16.28 -10.08
C GLY A 226 -35.64 -17.50 -9.63
N GLU A 227 -34.99 -18.15 -10.58
CA GLU A 227 -34.17 -19.35 -10.36
C GLU A 227 -32.70 -19.00 -10.29
N MET A 228 -31.97 -19.67 -9.40
CA MET A 228 -30.60 -19.31 -9.07
C MET A 228 -29.68 -20.52 -8.92
N VAL A 229 -28.44 -20.33 -9.37
CA VAL A 229 -27.31 -21.22 -9.14
C VAL A 229 -26.27 -20.47 -8.33
N LEU A 230 -25.76 -21.11 -7.28
CA LEU A 230 -24.63 -20.62 -6.49
C LEU A 230 -23.38 -21.41 -6.90
N ILE A 231 -22.34 -20.69 -7.31
CA ILE A 231 -21.01 -21.26 -7.56
C ILE A 231 -20.09 -20.77 -6.45
N VAL A 232 -19.70 -21.67 -5.56
CA VAL A 232 -18.93 -21.37 -4.36
C VAL A 232 -17.48 -21.80 -4.58
N GLU A 233 -16.55 -20.90 -4.30
CA GLU A 233 -15.12 -21.19 -4.38
C GLU A 233 -14.75 -22.36 -3.45
N GLY A 234 -13.88 -23.24 -3.94
CA GLY A 234 -13.34 -24.32 -3.14
C GLY A 234 -12.50 -23.83 -1.96
N PHE A 235 -12.41 -24.65 -0.92
CA PHE A 235 -11.56 -24.37 0.22
C PHE A 235 -10.09 -24.26 -0.21
N LYS A 236 -9.50 -23.12 0.09
CA LYS A 236 -8.05 -22.94 -0.02
C LYS A 236 -7.48 -23.26 1.35
N ALA A 237 -6.80 -24.39 1.45
CA ALA A 237 -5.97 -24.66 2.62
C ALA A 237 -5.02 -23.47 2.78
N GLN A 238 -5.17 -22.72 3.87
CA GLN A 238 -4.09 -21.85 4.30
C GLN A 238 -2.90 -22.77 4.55
N GLU A 239 -1.81 -22.59 3.80
CA GLU A 239 -0.54 -23.19 4.20
C GLU A 239 -0.24 -22.70 5.63
N GLU A 240 -0.30 -23.64 6.57
CA GLU A 240 0.19 -23.56 7.96
C GLU A 240 -0.77 -23.03 9.05
N ALA A 241 -1.84 -23.76 9.38
CA ALA A 241 -2.40 -23.69 10.73
C ALA A 241 -1.46 -24.44 11.71
N LEU A 242 -0.76 -23.70 12.57
CA LEU A 242 0.19 -24.27 13.53
C LEU A 242 -0.52 -24.96 14.71
N PRO A 243 0.01 -26.09 15.22
CA PRO A 243 -0.56 -26.77 16.38
C PRO A 243 -0.65 -25.85 17.61
N ALA A 244 -1.80 -25.83 18.29
CA ALA A 244 -2.03 -24.99 19.47
C ALA A 244 -0.98 -25.18 20.59
N ALA A 245 -0.44 -26.38 20.73
CA ALA A 245 0.66 -26.66 21.67
C ALA A 245 1.96 -25.92 21.29
N ALA A 246 2.27 -25.86 19.98
CA ALA A 246 3.42 -25.12 19.45
C ALA A 246 3.28 -23.62 19.67
N LEU A 247 2.06 -23.10 19.49
CA LEU A 247 1.73 -21.68 19.74
C LEU A 247 1.85 -21.31 21.22
N ARG A 248 1.38 -22.18 22.12
CA ARG A 248 1.50 -21.95 23.58
C ARG A 248 2.96 -21.94 24.03
N THR A 249 3.76 -22.89 23.56
CA THR A 249 5.20 -22.92 23.85
C THR A 249 5.91 -21.69 23.27
N LEU A 250 5.55 -21.27 22.06
CA LEU A 250 6.06 -20.06 21.44
C LEU A 250 5.76 -18.81 22.28
N ALA A 251 4.52 -18.64 22.77
CA ALA A 251 4.13 -17.51 23.60
C ALA A 251 4.90 -17.44 24.93
N LEU A 252 5.09 -18.58 25.61
CA LEU A 252 5.87 -18.64 26.85
C LEU A 252 7.36 -18.32 26.62
N LEU A 253 7.94 -18.82 25.53
CA LEU A 253 9.35 -18.56 25.20
C LEU A 253 9.59 -17.13 24.75
N GLN A 254 8.64 -16.48 24.09
CA GLN A 254 8.75 -15.08 23.66
C GLN A 254 8.82 -14.09 24.82
N ALA A 255 8.28 -14.44 25.99
CA ALA A 255 8.37 -13.59 27.18
C ALA A 255 9.82 -13.42 27.66
N GLU A 256 10.68 -14.42 27.40
CA GLU A 256 12.03 -14.49 27.94
C GLU A 256 13.12 -14.46 26.84
N LEU A 257 12.75 -14.70 25.58
CA LEU A 257 13.68 -14.87 24.47
C LEU A 257 13.25 -14.09 23.22
N PRO A 258 14.22 -13.60 22.40
CA PRO A 258 13.92 -12.99 21.11
C PRO A 258 13.10 -13.92 20.21
N LEU A 259 12.12 -13.35 19.49
CA LEU A 259 11.14 -14.07 18.67
C LEU A 259 11.75 -15.17 17.77
N LYS A 260 12.89 -14.87 17.13
CA LYS A 260 13.58 -15.82 16.24
C LYS A 260 14.12 -17.05 16.97
N LYS A 261 14.53 -16.89 18.23
CA LYS A 261 14.97 -18.00 19.11
C LYS A 261 13.76 -18.73 19.69
N ALA A 262 12.74 -18.00 20.15
CA ALA A 262 11.50 -18.59 20.65
C ALA A 262 10.81 -19.47 19.59
N ALA A 263 10.71 -18.98 18.34
CA ALA A 263 10.16 -19.73 17.21
C ALA A 263 11.02 -20.94 16.81
N ALA A 264 12.35 -20.84 16.92
CA ALA A 264 13.24 -21.97 16.65
C ALA A 264 13.05 -23.10 17.67
N LEU A 265 13.04 -22.77 18.96
CA LEU A 265 12.88 -23.74 20.03
C LEU A 265 11.47 -24.34 20.05
N ALA A 266 10.43 -23.53 19.87
CA ALA A 266 9.06 -24.03 19.77
C ALA A 266 8.87 -24.95 18.54
N ALA A 267 9.55 -24.66 17.42
CA ALA A 267 9.51 -25.51 16.23
C ALA A 267 10.15 -26.88 16.47
N GLU A 268 11.31 -26.88 17.13
CA GLU A 268 12.04 -28.09 17.47
C GLU A 268 11.26 -28.98 18.47
N ILE A 269 10.64 -28.38 19.49
CA ILE A 269 9.86 -29.09 20.50
C ILE A 269 8.63 -29.79 19.90
N HIS A 270 7.97 -29.15 18.92
CA HIS A 270 6.68 -29.60 18.38
C HIS A 270 6.75 -30.22 16.99
N GLY A 271 7.96 -30.36 16.41
CA GLY A 271 8.16 -30.97 15.10
C GLY A 271 7.51 -30.18 13.94
N VAL A 272 7.44 -28.85 14.06
CA VAL A 272 6.84 -27.97 13.03
C VAL A 272 7.90 -27.09 12.36
N LYS A 273 7.56 -26.48 11.22
CA LYS A 273 8.49 -25.58 10.54
C LYS A 273 8.70 -24.31 11.36
N LYS A 274 9.95 -23.98 11.66
CA LYS A 274 10.33 -22.72 12.32
C LYS A 274 9.76 -21.49 11.63
N ASN A 275 9.80 -21.47 10.30
CA ASN A 275 9.32 -20.32 9.53
C ASN A 275 7.82 -20.12 9.71
N ALA A 276 7.05 -21.19 9.85
CA ALA A 276 5.62 -21.15 10.14
C ALA A 276 5.35 -20.48 11.50
N LEU A 277 5.98 -20.97 12.59
CA LEU A 277 5.81 -20.37 13.93
C LEU A 277 6.30 -18.93 14.00
N TYR A 278 7.41 -18.64 13.32
CA TYR A 278 7.96 -17.30 13.25
C TYR A 278 6.98 -16.36 12.52
N LYS A 279 6.39 -16.80 11.40
CA LYS A 279 5.39 -16.07 10.62
C LYS A 279 4.09 -15.87 11.40
N TYR A 280 3.55 -16.90 12.05
CA TYR A 280 2.35 -16.78 12.90
C TYR A 280 2.55 -15.82 14.06
N ALA A 281 3.70 -15.83 14.72
CA ALA A 281 3.96 -14.87 15.79
C ALA A 281 4.15 -13.44 15.28
N LEU A 282 4.62 -13.26 14.05
CA LEU A 282 4.60 -11.96 13.36
C LEU A 282 3.16 -11.55 12.98
N GLU A 283 2.33 -12.49 12.54
CA GLU A 283 0.92 -12.28 12.15
C GLU A 283 0.01 -12.01 13.36
N GLN A 284 0.22 -12.66 14.51
CA GLN A 284 -0.49 -12.38 15.76
C GLN A 284 -0.06 -11.06 16.41
N GLN A 285 1.17 -10.59 16.14
CA GLN A 285 1.54 -9.21 16.41
C GLN A 285 0.91 -8.23 15.39
N GLY A 286 0.32 -8.75 14.31
CA GLY A 286 -0.27 -8.04 13.18
C GLY A 286 -1.81 -7.98 13.13
N GLU A 287 -2.55 -8.78 13.92
CA GLU A 287 -4.03 -8.71 13.97
C GLU A 287 -4.58 -7.43 14.66
N TYR A 288 -3.69 -6.55 15.13
CA TYR A 288 -3.99 -5.18 15.55
C TYR A 288 -3.46 -4.11 14.58
N ALA A 289 -3.09 -4.47 13.35
CA ALA A 289 -2.47 -3.54 12.41
C ALA A 289 -3.06 -3.64 11.00
N MET A 290 -3.72 -2.56 10.55
CA MET A 290 -3.74 -2.17 9.14
C MET A 290 -2.34 -2.41 8.55
N SER A 291 -2.23 -3.34 7.59
CA SER A 291 -1.09 -3.58 6.69
C SER A 291 0.16 -2.73 6.98
N ARG A 292 1.03 -3.18 7.89
CA ARG A 292 2.34 -2.53 8.12
C ARG A 292 3.33 -2.97 7.05
N TYR A 293 3.22 -2.39 5.86
CA TYR A 293 4.37 -2.33 4.95
C TYR A 293 5.56 -1.77 5.73
N GLN A 294 6.66 -2.52 5.75
CA GLN A 294 7.90 -2.16 6.43
C GLN A 294 9.03 -2.25 5.41
N PRO A 295 9.69 -1.13 5.07
CA PRO A 295 10.88 -1.14 4.25
C PRO A 295 11.95 -2.08 4.83
N PRO A 296 12.66 -2.85 3.99
CA PRO A 296 13.67 -3.79 4.45
C PRO A 296 14.93 -3.06 4.91
N PHE A 297 15.17 -3.02 6.21
CA PHE A 297 16.43 -2.60 6.82
C PHE A 297 16.60 -3.25 8.19
N SER A 298 17.82 -3.19 8.71
CA SER A 298 18.19 -3.67 10.04
C SER A 298 18.78 -2.55 10.86
N ILE A 299 18.33 -2.41 12.12
CA ILE A 299 18.98 -1.51 13.08
C ILE A 299 20.23 -2.21 13.60
N THR A 300 21.41 -1.73 13.18
CA THR A 300 22.70 -2.26 13.64
C THR A 300 23.22 -1.45 14.85
N PRO A 301 24.17 -1.98 15.63
CA PRO A 301 24.84 -1.20 16.67
C PRO A 301 25.47 0.09 16.12
N THR A 302 25.98 0.07 14.88
CA THR A 302 26.52 1.25 14.20
C THR A 302 25.43 2.29 13.96
N VAL A 303 24.25 1.90 13.47
CA VAL A 303 23.11 2.83 13.28
C VAL A 303 22.70 3.46 14.60
N LEU A 304 22.59 2.68 15.68
CA LEU A 304 22.23 3.19 17.00
C LEU A 304 23.26 4.19 17.52
N ASN A 305 24.56 3.86 17.44
CA ASN A 305 25.63 4.74 17.88
C ASN A 305 25.64 6.05 17.09
N LEU A 306 25.41 6.00 15.77
CA LEU A 306 25.31 7.20 14.93
C LEU A 306 24.11 8.08 15.34
N VAL A 307 22.95 7.49 15.63
CA VAL A 307 21.78 8.24 16.12
C VAL A 307 22.08 8.94 17.44
N VAL A 308 22.75 8.25 18.38
CA VAL A 308 23.16 8.83 19.67
C VAL A 308 24.15 9.97 19.46
N GLU A 309 25.20 9.78 18.66
CA GLU A 309 26.22 10.80 18.40
C GLU A 309 25.64 12.04 17.70
N ILE A 310 24.75 11.83 16.71
CA ILE A 310 24.03 12.93 16.06
C ILE A 310 23.14 13.67 17.08
N GLY A 311 22.43 12.94 17.95
CA GLY A 311 21.58 13.51 18.99
C GLY A 311 22.36 14.39 19.98
N GLU A 312 23.54 13.94 20.41
CA GLU A 312 24.45 14.68 21.29
C GLU A 312 24.95 15.97 20.62
N LEU A 313 25.44 15.88 19.38
CA LEU A 313 25.91 17.05 18.63
C LEU A 313 24.79 18.04 18.34
N LEU A 314 23.56 17.57 18.07
CA LEU A 314 22.41 18.46 17.89
C LEU A 314 22.06 19.20 19.19
N GLY A 315 22.22 18.56 20.34
CA GLY A 315 22.11 19.24 21.64
C GLY A 315 23.08 20.42 21.75
N HIS A 316 24.36 20.18 21.47
CA HIS A 316 25.38 21.23 21.46
C HIS A 316 25.13 22.32 20.41
N TRP A 317 24.64 21.92 19.23
CA TRP A 317 24.34 22.84 18.14
C TRP A 317 23.17 23.76 18.47
N SER A 318 22.12 23.25 19.11
CA SER A 318 20.97 24.05 19.56
C SER A 318 21.36 25.00 20.70
N GLU A 319 22.19 24.55 21.66
CA GLU A 319 22.65 25.36 22.79
C GLU A 319 23.59 26.51 22.37
N LYS A 320 24.51 26.26 21.44
CA LYS A 320 25.42 27.30 20.91
C LYS A 320 24.75 28.28 19.94
N ARG A 321 23.58 27.97 19.40
CA ARG A 321 22.94 28.74 18.32
C ARG A 321 21.44 28.92 18.49
N GLY A 322 21.03 29.42 19.66
CA GLY A 322 19.71 30.07 19.80
C GLY A 322 19.42 31.13 18.71
N GLN A 323 20.42 31.57 17.94
CA GLN A 323 20.27 32.40 16.74
C GLN A 323 21.35 32.08 15.69
N THR A 324 21.16 31.07 14.84
CA THR A 324 21.88 31.05 13.55
C THR A 324 21.55 32.35 12.81
N SER A 325 22.57 33.14 12.41
CA SER A 325 22.32 34.38 11.69
C SER A 325 21.52 34.11 10.41
N PRO A 326 20.60 35.00 9.99
CA PRO A 326 19.89 34.87 8.72
C PRO A 326 20.84 34.69 7.52
N LEU A 327 22.05 35.27 7.60
CA LEU A 327 23.10 35.13 6.59
C LEU A 327 23.58 33.68 6.46
N LEU A 328 23.88 33.01 7.57
CA LEU A 328 24.36 31.63 7.49
C LEU A 328 23.26 30.65 7.05
N ARG A 329 22.00 30.88 7.42
CA ARG A 329 20.88 30.09 6.89
C ARG A 329 20.75 30.25 5.38
N LYS A 330 20.89 31.48 4.89
CA LYS A 330 20.91 31.79 3.46
C LYS A 330 22.08 31.07 2.77
N GLU A 331 23.28 31.13 3.33
CA GLU A 331 24.47 30.47 2.79
C GLU A 331 24.31 28.95 2.73
N ASN A 332 23.90 28.30 3.82
CA ASN A 332 23.65 26.86 3.84
C ASN A 332 22.56 26.45 2.85
N ARG A 333 21.51 27.27 2.69
CA ARG A 333 20.47 27.02 1.69
C ARG A 333 21.01 27.09 0.27
N ILE A 334 21.90 28.03 -0.03
CA ILE A 334 22.57 28.13 -1.32
C ILE A 334 23.41 26.87 -1.56
N ARG A 335 24.20 26.44 -0.56
CA ARG A 335 25.00 25.20 -0.60
C ARG A 335 24.14 23.96 -0.89
N THR A 336 23.03 23.79 -0.18
CA THR A 336 22.06 22.70 -0.40
C THR A 336 21.52 22.71 -1.83
N ILE A 337 21.03 23.86 -2.31
CA ILE A 337 20.42 23.95 -3.65
C ILE A 337 21.46 23.66 -4.73
N GLN A 338 22.63 24.28 -4.65
CA GLN A 338 23.69 24.11 -5.64
C GLN A 338 24.15 22.65 -5.68
N ALA A 339 24.46 22.03 -4.54
CA ALA A 339 24.92 20.65 -4.50
C ALA A 339 23.84 19.65 -4.95
N SER A 340 22.58 19.86 -4.53
CA SER A 340 21.45 19.01 -4.94
C SER A 340 21.23 19.04 -6.46
N LEU A 341 21.39 20.21 -7.10
CA LEU A 341 21.24 20.34 -8.55
C LEU A 341 22.47 19.86 -9.32
N ALA A 342 23.68 20.06 -8.77
CA ALA A 342 24.92 19.57 -9.38
C ALA A 342 24.96 18.03 -9.48
N ILE A 343 24.38 17.32 -8.50
CA ILE A 343 24.19 15.85 -8.57
C ILE A 343 23.38 15.46 -9.82
N GLU A 344 22.40 16.27 -10.23
CA GLU A 344 21.61 16.07 -11.46
C GLU A 344 22.20 16.81 -12.68
N HIS A 345 23.49 17.09 -12.68
CA HIS A 345 24.24 17.70 -13.78
C HIS A 345 23.89 19.16 -14.13
N ASN A 346 23.35 19.93 -13.17
CA ASN A 346 23.22 21.38 -13.33
C ASN A 346 24.60 22.07 -13.30
N SER A 347 24.81 23.05 -14.18
CA SER A 347 26.12 23.68 -14.39
C SER A 347 26.39 24.94 -13.56
N LEU A 348 25.41 25.43 -12.78
CA LEU A 348 25.55 26.72 -12.10
C LEU A 348 26.48 26.65 -10.89
N SER A 349 27.35 27.66 -10.77
CA SER A 349 28.23 27.84 -9.64
C SER A 349 27.50 28.38 -8.40
N MET A 350 28.14 28.28 -7.23
CA MET A 350 27.64 28.89 -5.99
C MET A 350 27.34 30.38 -6.14
N GLU A 351 28.22 31.14 -6.80
CA GLU A 351 28.02 32.57 -7.06
C GLU A 351 26.78 32.84 -7.92
N GLN A 352 26.55 32.00 -8.93
CA GLN A 352 25.39 32.11 -9.81
C GLN A 352 24.08 31.77 -9.08
N VAL A 353 24.08 30.76 -8.21
CA VAL A 353 22.92 30.44 -7.36
C VAL A 353 22.65 31.58 -6.37
N THR A 354 23.69 32.14 -5.73
CA THR A 354 23.57 33.32 -4.86
C THR A 354 22.96 34.50 -5.60
N ALA A 355 23.46 34.81 -6.81
CA ALA A 355 22.95 35.91 -7.62
C ALA A 355 21.46 35.72 -7.96
N LEU A 356 21.03 34.49 -8.31
CA LEU A 356 19.62 34.19 -8.57
C LEU A 356 18.74 34.35 -7.33
N LEU A 357 19.22 33.92 -6.16
CA LEU A 357 18.51 34.08 -4.90
C LEU A 357 18.36 35.55 -4.50
N GLU A 358 19.32 36.40 -4.89
CA GLU A 358 19.27 37.86 -4.70
C GLU A 358 18.49 38.61 -5.80
N GLY A 359 17.90 37.89 -6.76
CA GLY A 359 17.17 38.49 -7.88
C GLY A 359 18.05 39.17 -8.93
N LYS A 360 19.37 38.94 -8.91
CA LYS A 360 20.31 39.43 -9.91
C LYS A 360 20.23 38.60 -11.20
N ARG A 361 20.71 39.19 -12.30
CA ARG A 361 20.78 38.51 -13.61
C ARG A 361 22.00 37.60 -13.67
N VAL A 362 21.81 36.40 -14.22
CA VAL A 362 22.87 35.40 -14.43
C VAL A 362 22.84 34.96 -15.89
N LEU A 363 24.02 34.84 -16.49
CA LEU A 363 24.21 34.26 -17.83
C LEU A 363 24.51 32.77 -17.69
N ALA A 364 23.54 31.92 -18.01
CA ALA A 364 23.65 30.46 -17.98
C ALA A 364 22.51 29.83 -18.83
N PRO A 365 22.52 28.51 -19.10
CA PRO A 365 21.41 27.85 -19.79
C PRO A 365 20.06 28.10 -19.11
N ALA A 366 19.02 28.38 -19.91
CA ALA A 366 17.70 28.74 -19.39
C ALA A 366 17.09 27.62 -18.51
N LYS A 367 17.33 26.36 -18.88
CA LYS A 367 16.91 25.19 -18.10
C LYS A 367 17.52 25.22 -16.70
N ASP A 368 18.84 25.38 -16.61
CA ASP A 368 19.56 25.35 -15.34
C ASP A 368 19.17 26.52 -14.42
N ILE A 369 18.94 27.72 -14.99
CA ILE A 369 18.40 28.87 -14.24
C ILE A 369 17.01 28.54 -13.69
N GLN A 370 16.15 27.92 -14.50
CA GLN A 370 14.80 27.55 -14.08
C GLN A 370 14.81 26.49 -12.97
N GLU A 371 15.71 25.51 -13.05
CA GLU A 371 15.92 24.51 -11.99
C GLU A 371 16.30 25.16 -10.66
N VAL A 372 17.25 26.11 -10.67
CA VAL A 372 17.64 26.84 -9.46
C VAL A 372 16.46 27.64 -8.89
N ARG A 373 15.72 28.37 -9.73
CA ARG A 373 14.54 29.14 -9.28
C ARG A 373 13.46 28.25 -8.68
N ASN A 374 13.18 27.12 -9.31
CA ASN A 374 12.21 26.15 -8.82
C ASN A 374 12.66 25.54 -7.48
N ALA A 375 13.95 25.20 -7.35
CA ALA A 375 14.52 24.67 -6.11
C ALA A 375 14.45 25.69 -4.97
N ILE A 376 14.85 26.95 -5.21
CA ILE A 376 14.71 28.05 -4.23
C ILE A 376 13.26 28.11 -3.75
N ARG A 377 12.32 28.13 -4.68
CA ARG A 377 10.89 28.21 -4.35
C ARG A 377 10.38 27.00 -3.57
N ALA A 378 10.81 25.80 -3.93
CA ALA A 378 10.40 24.58 -3.24
C ALA A 378 10.88 24.58 -1.78
N TYR A 379 12.14 24.93 -1.55
CA TYR A 379 12.71 25.00 -0.21
C TYR A 379 12.17 26.17 0.65
N GLU A 380 11.63 27.23 0.03
CA GLU A 380 10.86 28.28 0.73
C GLU A 380 9.47 27.80 1.18
N LEU A 381 8.80 27.00 0.36
CA LEU A 381 7.46 26.47 0.65
C LEU A 381 7.47 25.25 1.57
N MET A 382 8.63 24.58 1.69
CA MET A 382 8.83 23.36 2.47
C MET A 382 8.24 23.38 3.88
N PRO A 383 8.36 24.45 4.70
CA PRO A 383 7.78 24.47 6.04
C PRO A 383 6.26 24.29 6.09
N GLY A 384 5.54 24.49 4.98
CA GLY A 384 4.09 24.31 4.88
C GLY A 384 3.64 22.89 4.50
N TRP A 385 4.56 21.96 4.26
CA TRP A 385 4.24 20.60 3.81
C TRP A 385 4.26 19.58 4.95
N HIS A 386 3.46 18.53 4.80
CA HIS A 386 3.43 17.36 5.67
C HIS A 386 4.07 16.17 4.96
N ALA A 387 5.12 15.58 5.54
CA ALA A 387 5.93 14.56 4.89
C ALA A 387 5.15 13.28 4.53
N ALA A 388 4.11 12.92 5.26
CA ALA A 388 3.25 11.77 4.96
C ALA A 388 2.05 12.11 4.04
N ASN A 389 1.94 13.35 3.56
CA ASN A 389 0.81 13.78 2.75
C ASN A 389 1.13 13.73 1.25
N ILE A 390 0.39 12.90 0.50
CA ILE A 390 0.58 12.75 -0.94
C ILE A 390 0.33 14.05 -1.73
N ARG A 391 -0.59 14.91 -1.30
CA ARG A 391 -0.89 16.17 -2.01
C ARG A 391 0.28 17.14 -1.88
N ASP A 392 0.91 17.18 -0.72
CA ASP A 392 2.10 18.00 -0.49
C ASP A 392 3.28 17.47 -1.30
N LEU A 393 3.46 16.14 -1.38
CA LEU A 393 4.49 15.51 -2.22
C LEU A 393 4.32 15.88 -3.70
N LEU A 394 3.09 15.79 -4.22
CA LEU A 394 2.77 16.18 -5.59
C LEU A 394 2.94 17.70 -5.81
N THR A 395 2.62 18.53 -4.82
CA THR A 395 2.78 19.99 -4.89
C THR A 395 4.25 20.40 -4.90
N ALA A 396 5.07 19.75 -4.08
CA ALA A 396 6.51 19.94 -4.06
C ALA A 396 7.15 19.55 -5.40
N HIS A 397 6.80 18.37 -5.93
CA HIS A 397 7.26 17.95 -7.26
C HIS A 397 6.78 18.92 -8.36
N LYS A 398 5.54 19.40 -8.29
CA LYS A 398 5.04 20.43 -9.21
C LYS A 398 5.91 21.68 -9.17
N THR A 399 6.24 22.16 -7.97
CA THR A 399 7.05 23.36 -7.77
C THR A 399 8.46 23.18 -8.34
N LEU A 400 9.08 22.02 -8.07
CA LEU A 400 10.42 21.67 -8.55
C LEU A 400 10.51 21.56 -10.09
N MET A 401 9.46 21.01 -10.72
CA MET A 401 9.52 20.61 -12.13
C MET A 401 8.71 21.50 -13.08
N THR A 402 8.09 22.57 -12.60
CA THR A 402 7.33 23.51 -13.45
C THR A 402 8.24 24.14 -14.52
N GLY A 403 7.82 24.02 -15.79
CA GLY A 403 8.58 24.52 -16.94
C GLY A 403 9.76 23.64 -17.37
N LEU A 404 9.94 22.47 -16.75
CA LEU A 404 11.01 21.51 -17.07
C LEU A 404 10.49 20.19 -17.64
N VAL A 405 9.26 19.79 -17.30
CA VAL A 405 8.60 18.55 -17.74
C VAL A 405 7.14 18.77 -18.12
N ASP A 406 6.56 17.83 -18.85
CA ASP A 406 5.18 17.92 -19.34
C ASP A 406 4.11 17.79 -18.24
N ARG A 407 4.37 16.95 -17.23
CA ARG A 407 3.38 16.60 -16.17
C ARG A 407 3.92 16.85 -14.75
N PRO A 408 4.25 18.10 -14.39
CA PRO A 408 4.72 18.43 -13.06
C PRO A 408 3.62 18.16 -12.01
N GLY A 409 3.99 17.53 -10.91
CA GLY A 409 3.07 17.18 -9.82
C GLY A 409 2.15 15.98 -10.07
N ALA A 410 2.49 15.09 -11.01
CA ALA A 410 1.75 13.85 -11.23
C ALA A 410 2.70 12.65 -11.19
N LEU A 411 2.25 11.54 -10.57
CA LEU A 411 2.94 10.25 -10.66
C LEU A 411 3.03 9.82 -12.13
N ARG A 412 4.10 9.11 -12.49
CA ARG A 412 4.32 8.66 -13.87
C ARG A 412 3.30 7.63 -14.31
N GLY A 413 2.85 7.74 -15.56
CA GLY A 413 2.00 6.73 -16.22
C GLY A 413 2.77 5.70 -17.03
N GLY A 414 4.08 5.91 -17.25
CA GLY A 414 4.96 5.04 -18.01
C GLY A 414 6.10 4.47 -17.18
N ASN A 415 6.74 3.42 -17.68
CA ASN A 415 7.95 2.86 -17.06
C ASN A 415 9.14 3.78 -17.31
N VAL A 416 10.00 3.91 -16.30
CA VAL A 416 11.22 4.73 -16.36
C VAL A 416 12.40 3.89 -15.86
N GLY A 417 13.58 4.14 -16.42
CA GLY A 417 14.83 3.58 -15.94
C GLY A 417 15.45 4.50 -14.89
N ILE A 418 16.19 3.92 -13.95
CA ILE A 418 17.08 4.65 -13.05
C ILE A 418 18.44 4.73 -13.75
N TYR A 419 18.92 5.95 -14.01
CA TYR A 419 20.14 6.20 -14.80
C TYR A 419 21.31 6.61 -13.92
N ARG A 420 22.53 6.18 -14.30
CA ARG A 420 23.81 6.74 -13.86
C ARG A 420 24.50 7.31 -15.09
N GLY A 421 24.42 8.64 -15.27
CA GLY A 421 24.82 9.28 -16.51
C GLY A 421 23.97 8.76 -17.69
N THR A 422 24.61 8.11 -18.66
CA THR A 422 23.95 7.55 -19.85
C THR A 422 23.58 6.07 -19.73
N GLN A 423 23.94 5.40 -18.62
CA GLN A 423 23.71 3.97 -18.42
C GLN A 423 22.47 3.71 -17.57
N VAL A 424 21.56 2.85 -18.04
CA VAL A 424 20.46 2.33 -17.22
C VAL A 424 21.04 1.39 -16.17
N VAL A 425 20.94 1.75 -14.89
CA VAL A 425 21.43 0.95 -13.76
C VAL A 425 20.42 -0.14 -13.41
N HIS A 426 19.14 0.24 -13.31
CA HIS A 426 18.03 -0.64 -12.97
C HIS A 426 16.71 -0.08 -13.52
N MET A 427 15.70 -0.94 -13.70
CA MET A 427 14.35 -0.52 -14.10
C MET A 427 13.51 -0.24 -12.85
N ALA A 428 12.96 0.97 -12.72
CA ALA A 428 12.05 1.24 -11.62
C ALA A 428 10.81 0.31 -11.67
N PRO A 429 10.10 0.12 -10.55
CA PRO A 429 8.88 -0.69 -10.52
C PRO A 429 7.87 -0.32 -11.62
N PRO A 430 7.01 -1.24 -12.07
CA PRO A 430 6.01 -0.93 -13.09
C PRO A 430 5.14 0.27 -12.71
N ALA A 431 4.83 1.15 -13.66
CA ALA A 431 4.06 2.38 -13.40
C ALA A 431 2.71 2.11 -12.70
N ALA A 432 2.07 0.99 -13.03
CA ALA A 432 0.81 0.56 -12.40
C ALA A 432 0.92 0.30 -10.88
N GLN A 433 2.13 0.03 -10.36
CA GLN A 433 2.36 -0.21 -8.93
C GLN A 433 2.70 1.05 -8.15
N VAL A 434 3.14 2.12 -8.82
CA VAL A 434 3.61 3.37 -8.17
C VAL A 434 2.59 3.97 -7.22
N PRO A 435 1.28 4.09 -7.56
CA PRO A 435 0.31 4.67 -6.63
C PRO A 435 0.20 3.90 -5.32
N ARG A 436 0.24 2.56 -5.37
CA ARG A 436 0.20 1.70 -4.18
C ARG A 436 1.49 1.84 -3.38
N LEU A 437 2.66 1.73 -4.01
CA LEU A 437 3.95 1.80 -3.32
C LEU A 437 4.17 3.15 -2.61
N ILE A 438 3.75 4.26 -3.22
CA ILE A 438 3.82 5.59 -2.57
C ILE A 438 2.80 5.69 -1.44
N ALA A 439 1.59 5.14 -1.58
CA ALA A 439 0.62 5.12 -0.49
C ALA A 439 1.14 4.31 0.71
N ASP A 440 1.72 3.13 0.46
CA ASP A 440 2.32 2.27 1.47
C ASP A 440 3.50 2.98 2.17
N LEU A 441 4.39 3.62 1.42
CA LEU A 441 5.54 4.35 1.97
C LEU A 441 5.13 5.57 2.81
N LEU A 442 4.15 6.35 2.36
CA LEU A 442 3.64 7.49 3.12
C LEU A 442 2.88 7.04 4.37
N SER A 443 2.11 5.95 4.28
CA SER A 443 1.44 5.34 5.43
C SER A 443 2.45 4.82 6.45
N TRP A 444 3.52 4.15 6.01
CA TRP A 444 4.61 3.75 6.88
C TRP A 444 5.27 4.95 7.57
N LEU A 445 5.55 6.04 6.82
CA LEU A 445 6.17 7.24 7.38
C LEU A 445 5.29 7.91 8.45
N GLU A 446 3.97 7.93 8.28
CA GLU A 446 3.02 8.49 9.25
C GLU A 446 2.98 7.70 10.56
N HIS A 447 3.13 6.37 10.50
CA HIS A 447 2.91 5.47 11.63
C HIS A 447 4.20 4.86 12.22
N THR A 448 5.36 5.14 11.63
CA THR A 448 6.63 4.55 12.08
C THR A 448 7.07 5.12 13.43
N GLU A 449 7.47 4.24 14.35
CA GLU A 449 8.05 4.62 15.65
C GLU A 449 9.57 4.83 15.56
N LEU A 450 10.15 4.69 14.37
CA LEU A 450 11.58 4.89 14.16
C LEU A 450 11.98 6.33 14.39
N HIS A 451 13.21 6.51 14.88
CA HIS A 451 13.79 7.83 15.02
C HIS A 451 13.83 8.56 13.65
N PRO A 452 13.46 9.86 13.55
CA PRO A 452 13.39 10.60 12.28
C PRO A 452 14.67 10.57 11.42
N LEU A 453 15.85 10.46 12.05
CA LEU A 453 17.13 10.24 11.35
C LEU A 453 17.15 8.94 10.54
N ILE A 454 16.63 7.85 11.10
CA ILE A 454 16.51 6.55 10.42
C ILE A 454 15.37 6.62 9.41
N ALA A 455 14.19 7.09 9.83
CA ALA A 455 13.00 7.15 8.98
C ALA A 455 13.22 7.99 7.71
N SER A 456 13.86 9.15 7.82
CA SER A 456 14.20 9.99 6.67
C SER A 456 15.18 9.32 5.69
N SER A 457 16.16 8.56 6.22
CA SER A 457 17.13 7.83 5.39
C SER A 457 16.48 6.64 4.67
N VAL A 458 15.61 5.89 5.36
CA VAL A 458 14.82 4.81 4.75
C VAL A 458 13.87 5.36 3.69
N PHE A 459 13.16 6.45 4.00
CA PHE A 459 12.26 7.09 3.04
C PHE A 459 13.02 7.51 1.77
N HIS A 460 14.17 8.18 1.92
CA HIS A 460 14.99 8.61 0.78
C HIS A 460 15.31 7.41 -0.13
N TYR A 461 15.78 6.31 0.44
CA TYR A 461 16.07 5.11 -0.33
C TYR A 461 14.83 4.55 -1.05
N GLU A 462 13.74 4.30 -0.32
CA GLU A 462 12.54 3.70 -0.91
C GLU A 462 11.93 4.61 -2.00
N PHE A 463 11.99 5.92 -1.80
CA PHE A 463 11.50 6.90 -2.76
C PHE A 463 12.31 6.86 -4.07
N GLU A 464 13.64 6.81 -3.98
CA GLU A 464 14.51 6.67 -5.15
C GLU A 464 14.30 5.33 -5.87
N PHE A 465 14.09 4.24 -5.11
CA PHE A 465 13.79 2.92 -5.65
C PHE A 465 12.45 2.87 -6.40
N ILE A 466 11.37 3.41 -5.80
CA ILE A 466 10.04 3.47 -6.44
C ILE A 466 10.08 4.37 -7.69
N HIS A 467 10.87 5.43 -7.63
CA HIS A 467 11.07 6.40 -8.70
C HIS A 467 9.73 6.93 -9.26
N PRO A 468 8.89 7.59 -8.42
CA PRO A 468 7.48 7.81 -8.72
C PRO A 468 7.18 8.81 -9.85
N PHE A 469 8.15 9.64 -10.23
CA PHE A 469 7.98 10.68 -11.23
C PHE A 469 8.76 10.38 -12.51
N ALA A 470 8.39 11.05 -13.60
CA ALA A 470 9.08 10.92 -14.88
C ALA A 470 10.50 11.50 -14.85
N ASP A 471 10.72 12.54 -14.04
CA ASP A 471 12.00 13.19 -13.77
C ASP A 471 11.89 13.89 -12.40
N GLY A 472 13.01 14.27 -11.79
CA GLY A 472 13.05 15.03 -10.54
C GLY A 472 13.10 14.17 -9.28
N ASN A 473 13.18 12.84 -9.39
CA ASN A 473 13.15 11.93 -8.24
C ASN A 473 14.29 12.20 -7.25
N GLY A 474 15.55 12.24 -7.71
CA GLY A 474 16.72 12.57 -6.86
C GLY A 474 16.57 13.85 -6.04
N ARG A 475 16.13 14.92 -6.72
CA ARG A 475 15.88 16.23 -6.09
C ARG A 475 14.75 16.15 -5.06
N MET A 476 13.69 15.40 -5.38
CA MET A 476 12.58 15.16 -4.48
C MET A 476 12.99 14.31 -3.27
N GLY A 477 13.78 13.25 -3.44
CA GLY A 477 14.27 12.41 -2.34
C GLY A 477 15.07 13.22 -1.31
N ARG A 478 16.01 14.05 -1.79
CA ARG A 478 16.80 14.96 -0.94
C ARG A 478 15.93 16.00 -0.22
N LEU A 479 15.07 16.70 -0.96
CA LEU A 479 14.14 17.68 -0.39
C LEU A 479 13.21 17.06 0.66
N TRP A 480 12.67 15.87 0.39
CA TRP A 480 11.75 15.20 1.30
C TRP A 480 12.47 14.68 2.56
N GLN A 481 13.72 14.23 2.43
CA GLN A 481 14.56 13.91 3.58
C GLN A 481 14.77 15.14 4.47
N THR A 482 15.09 16.30 3.88
CA THR A 482 15.19 17.57 4.62
C THR A 482 13.88 17.92 5.32
N LEU A 483 12.74 17.74 4.65
CA LEU A 483 11.42 17.98 5.23
C LEU A 483 11.18 17.11 6.47
N ILE A 484 11.37 15.79 6.37
CA ILE A 484 11.18 14.84 7.48
C ILE A 484 12.06 15.24 8.68
N LEU A 485 13.33 15.56 8.43
CA LEU A 485 14.26 15.99 9.48
C LEU A 485 13.85 17.32 10.11
N SER A 486 13.40 18.28 9.31
CA SER A 486 13.00 19.62 9.77
C SER A 486 11.75 19.62 10.65
N GLN A 487 10.85 18.65 10.44
CA GLN A 487 9.66 18.46 11.28
C GLN A 487 10.02 17.94 12.68
N TRP A 488 11.15 17.23 12.82
CA TRP A 488 11.69 16.81 14.11
C TRP A 488 12.53 17.89 14.79
N ARG A 489 13.42 18.56 14.03
CA ARG A 489 14.30 19.64 14.49
C ARG A 489 14.42 20.70 13.40
N GLN A 490 13.88 21.89 13.63
CA GLN A 490 13.81 22.96 12.63
C GLN A 490 15.18 23.37 12.08
N GLU A 491 16.22 23.25 12.89
CA GLU A 491 17.57 23.63 12.54
C GLU A 491 18.11 22.75 11.40
N LEU A 492 17.69 21.49 11.30
CA LEU A 492 18.06 20.57 10.22
C LEU A 492 17.54 21.01 8.85
N ALA A 493 16.59 21.95 8.77
CA ALA A 493 16.17 22.56 7.50
C ALA A 493 17.29 23.35 6.77
N TRP A 494 18.40 23.59 7.48
CA TRP A 494 19.55 24.38 7.04
C TRP A 494 20.86 23.58 7.11
N LEU A 495 20.79 22.25 7.23
CA LEU A 495 21.96 21.40 7.24
C LEU A 495 22.33 21.00 5.79
N PRO A 496 23.49 21.41 5.25
CA PRO A 496 23.83 21.19 3.84
C PRO A 496 24.38 19.79 3.56
N VAL A 497 23.61 18.74 3.90
CA VAL A 497 24.01 17.33 3.73
C VAL A 497 24.32 17.00 2.27
N GLU A 498 23.63 17.66 1.33
CA GLU A 498 23.79 17.44 -0.11
C GLU A 498 25.20 17.74 -0.61
N THR A 499 25.95 18.61 0.07
CA THR A 499 27.34 18.90 -0.28
C THR A 499 28.22 17.66 -0.15
N LEU A 500 28.05 16.90 0.92
CA LEU A 500 28.79 15.65 1.14
C LEU A 500 28.34 14.54 0.18
N ILE A 501 27.04 14.49 -0.15
CA ILE A 501 26.51 13.56 -1.17
C ILE A 501 27.13 13.87 -2.54
N HIS A 502 27.20 15.14 -2.93
CA HIS A 502 27.80 15.58 -4.18
C HIS A 502 29.30 15.24 -4.25
N HIS A 503 30.07 15.49 -3.18
CA HIS A 503 31.48 15.11 -3.11
C HIS A 503 31.71 13.59 -3.21
N GLN A 504 30.73 12.77 -2.83
CA GLN A 504 30.78 11.31 -2.85
C GLN A 504 29.77 10.71 -3.84
N GLN A 505 29.48 11.40 -4.94
CA GLN A 505 28.39 11.03 -5.86
C GLN A 505 28.52 9.60 -6.41
N GLU A 506 29.73 9.16 -6.77
CA GLU A 506 29.95 7.78 -7.23
C GLU A 506 29.57 6.76 -6.16
N ARG A 507 30.03 6.99 -4.92
CA ARG A 507 29.74 6.12 -3.77
C ARG A 507 28.25 6.11 -3.42
N TYR A 508 27.56 7.24 -3.56
CA TYR A 508 26.11 7.32 -3.37
C TYR A 508 25.37 6.36 -4.31
N TYR A 509 25.66 6.39 -5.60
CA TYR A 509 25.03 5.48 -6.56
C TYR A 509 25.47 4.02 -6.40
N ASP A 510 26.73 3.78 -6.01
CA ASP A 510 27.19 2.42 -5.70
C ASP A 510 26.41 1.81 -4.53
N ILE A 511 26.17 2.59 -3.47
CA ILE A 511 25.39 2.16 -2.31
C ILE A 511 23.93 1.89 -2.69
N LEU A 512 23.30 2.77 -3.46
CA LEU A 512 21.95 2.53 -3.99
C LEU A 512 21.88 1.21 -4.77
N GLY A 513 22.85 0.97 -5.65
CA GLY A 513 22.92 -0.26 -6.44
C GLY A 513 23.18 -1.53 -5.61
N VAL A 514 23.92 -1.43 -4.51
CA VAL A 514 24.10 -2.55 -3.56
C VAL A 514 22.80 -2.84 -2.83
N CYS A 515 22.15 -1.81 -2.28
CA CYS A 515 20.90 -1.94 -1.53
C CYS A 515 19.76 -2.51 -2.39
N ASP A 516 19.68 -2.10 -3.66
CA ASP A 516 18.73 -2.63 -4.64
C ASP A 516 18.92 -4.14 -4.84
N LYS A 517 20.16 -4.58 -5.09
CA LYS A 517 20.51 -6.00 -5.27
C LYS A 517 20.29 -6.86 -4.03
N THR A 518 20.50 -6.31 -2.84
CA THR A 518 20.28 -7.03 -1.58
C THR A 518 18.85 -6.91 -1.07
N SER A 519 18.03 -6.06 -1.68
CA SER A 519 16.71 -5.65 -1.18
C SER A 519 16.76 -5.27 0.31
N ASP A 520 17.77 -4.50 0.69
CA ASP A 520 18.02 -4.08 2.08
C ASP A 520 18.72 -2.72 2.09
N CYS A 521 18.11 -1.71 2.73
CA CYS A 521 18.62 -0.33 2.75
C CYS A 521 19.50 0.02 3.97
N THR A 522 19.89 -0.95 4.79
CA THR A 522 20.74 -0.76 5.99
C THR A 522 22.05 -0.04 5.67
N LEU A 523 22.67 -0.39 4.54
CA LEU A 523 23.93 0.24 4.10
C LEU A 523 23.70 1.72 3.75
N PHE A 524 22.61 2.02 3.05
CA PHE A 524 22.19 3.39 2.74
C PHE A 524 21.90 4.20 4.00
N VAL A 525 21.12 3.63 4.94
CA VAL A 525 20.82 4.27 6.23
C VAL A 525 22.10 4.60 6.99
N THR A 526 23.00 3.63 7.10
CA THR A 526 24.28 3.82 7.82
C THR A 526 25.12 4.93 7.18
N TRP A 527 25.26 4.91 5.85
CA TRP A 527 26.03 5.91 5.12
C TRP A 527 25.39 7.30 5.21
N MET A 528 24.06 7.39 5.11
CA MET A 528 23.35 8.65 5.21
C MET A 528 23.49 9.28 6.60
N LEU A 529 23.39 8.47 7.67
CA LEU A 529 23.64 8.94 9.03
C LEU A 529 25.08 9.44 9.22
N GLN A 530 26.08 8.78 8.62
CA GLN A 530 27.47 9.27 8.63
C GLN A 530 27.60 10.64 7.94
N ASN A 531 26.90 10.87 6.84
CA ASN A 531 26.89 12.17 6.16
C ASN A 531 26.18 13.24 6.99
N ILE A 532 25.05 12.93 7.62
CA ILE A 532 24.37 13.87 8.54
C ILE A 532 25.31 14.24 9.70
N LEU A 533 25.98 13.26 10.29
CA LEU A 533 26.94 13.48 11.37
C LEU A 533 28.11 14.37 10.93
N ALA A 534 28.70 14.08 9.76
CA ALA A 534 29.80 14.87 9.21
C ALA A 534 29.37 16.31 8.89
N ALA A 535 28.18 16.50 8.31
CA ALA A 535 27.64 17.83 8.03
C ALA A 535 27.40 18.64 9.31
N LEU A 536 26.98 17.98 10.40
CA LEU A 536 26.80 18.64 11.70
C LEU A 536 28.14 19.05 12.31
N LYS A 537 29.18 18.21 12.20
CA LYS A 537 30.54 18.53 12.66
C LYS A 537 31.11 19.72 11.88
N GLU A 538 31.03 19.69 10.54
CA GLU A 538 31.45 20.81 9.69
C GLU A 538 30.69 22.10 10.02
N GLY A 539 29.38 21.98 10.26
CA GLY A 539 28.54 23.10 10.68
C GLY A 539 28.99 23.71 12.00
N LEU A 540 29.36 22.89 12.99
CA LEU A 540 29.87 23.33 14.30
C LEU A 540 31.26 23.97 14.21
N GLU A 541 32.15 23.44 13.37
CA GLU A 541 33.49 24.00 13.12
C GLU A 541 33.41 25.34 12.40
N THR A 542 32.62 25.44 11.33
CA THR A 542 32.38 26.70 10.61
C THR A 542 31.75 27.75 11.53
N SER A 543 30.89 27.33 12.46
CA SER A 543 30.34 28.23 13.49
C SER A 543 31.42 28.86 14.36
N PHE A 544 32.43 28.05 14.71
CA PHE A 544 33.52 28.45 15.58
C PHE A 544 34.44 29.44 14.86
N VAL A 545 34.82 29.13 13.61
CA VAL A 545 35.63 30.02 12.77
C VAL A 545 34.92 31.33 12.51
N VAL A 546 33.65 31.32 12.09
CA VAL A 546 32.90 32.58 11.86
C VAL A 546 32.71 33.36 13.17
N SER A 547 32.61 32.70 14.33
CA SER A 547 32.56 33.42 15.62
C SER A 547 33.90 34.05 16.00
N GLU A 548 35.03 33.41 15.67
CA GLU A 548 36.37 33.97 15.84
C GLU A 548 36.61 35.12 14.84
N GLU A 549 36.37 34.90 13.55
CA GLU A 549 36.48 35.90 12.49
C GLU A 549 35.54 37.09 12.73
N MET A 550 34.26 36.88 13.08
CA MET A 550 33.37 38.00 13.43
C MET A 550 33.80 38.70 14.73
N SER A 551 34.46 38.01 15.65
CA SER A 551 35.00 38.67 16.85
C SER A 551 36.26 39.48 16.55
N GLU A 552 37.08 39.04 15.59
CA GLU A 552 38.25 39.75 15.07
C GLU A 552 37.83 40.90 14.14
N GLU A 553 36.96 40.67 13.16
CA GLU A 553 36.37 41.68 12.27
C GLU A 553 35.52 42.69 13.04
N MET A 554 34.70 42.32 14.04
CA MET A 554 34.04 43.32 14.89
C MET A 554 35.03 44.09 15.77
N SER A 555 36.21 43.54 16.05
CA SER A 555 37.27 44.27 16.76
C SER A 555 38.06 45.21 15.84
N GLU A 556 38.16 44.89 14.55
CA GLU A 556 38.77 45.73 13.51
C GLU A 556 37.80 46.78 12.93
N GLU A 557 36.55 46.42 12.60
CA GLU A 557 35.52 47.35 12.10
C GLU A 557 34.99 48.29 13.19
N MET A 558 35.00 47.93 14.48
CA MET A 558 34.70 48.91 15.56
C MET A 558 35.80 49.96 15.76
N SER A 559 36.93 49.85 15.05
CA SER A 559 37.94 50.91 15.02
C SER A 559 37.63 52.01 13.99
N GLU A 560 36.71 51.77 13.04
CA GLU A 560 36.26 52.75 12.07
C GLU A 560 34.72 52.88 12.09
N GLU A 561 34.24 54.01 12.63
CA GLU A 561 32.85 54.51 12.60
C GLU A 561 31.81 53.88 13.55
N ILE A 562 31.65 54.45 14.77
CA ILE A 562 30.37 54.40 15.51
C ILE A 562 30.00 55.75 16.12
N ASP A 563 28.80 56.22 15.75
CA ASP A 563 28.07 57.38 16.27
C ASP A 563 27.57 57.15 17.72
N VAL A 564 27.80 58.12 18.61
CA VAL A 564 27.86 57.98 20.08
C VAL A 564 26.49 57.89 20.78
N LYS A 565 25.36 57.88 20.06
CA LYS A 565 24.04 58.11 20.68
C LYS A 565 23.26 56.88 21.17
N VAL A 566 23.73 55.65 20.96
CA VAL A 566 22.94 54.42 21.24
C VAL A 566 23.60 53.46 22.25
N VAL A 567 24.69 53.86 22.91
CA VAL A 567 25.37 53.00 23.90
C VAL A 567 24.78 53.23 25.31
N PRO A 568 24.39 52.19 26.07
CA PRO A 568 23.99 52.33 27.46
C PRO A 568 25.08 53.06 28.28
N PRO A 569 24.74 54.01 29.17
CA PRO A 569 25.73 54.86 29.86
C PRO A 569 26.84 54.08 30.59
N GLU A 570 26.52 52.91 31.13
CA GLU A 570 27.52 52.03 31.78
C GLU A 570 28.58 51.52 30.80
N ASN A 571 28.20 51.11 29.59
CA ASN A 571 29.13 50.62 28.57
C ASN A 571 29.95 51.77 27.97
N ALA A 572 29.36 52.96 27.83
CA ALA A 572 30.07 54.16 27.39
C ALA A 572 31.12 54.60 28.43
N ILE A 573 30.79 54.54 29.73
CA ILE A 573 31.74 54.80 30.83
C ILE A 573 32.90 53.80 30.80
N LEU A 574 32.63 52.49 30.67
CA LEU A 574 33.69 51.48 30.62
C LEU A 574 34.62 51.68 29.42
N ARG A 575 34.08 52.00 28.22
CA ARG A 575 34.90 52.29 27.04
C ARG A 575 35.79 53.52 27.27
N LEU A 576 35.23 54.62 27.76
CA LEU A 576 36.00 55.84 28.04
C LEU A 576 37.11 55.61 29.07
N LEU A 577 36.85 54.79 30.09
CA LEU A 577 37.84 54.46 31.13
C LEU A 577 38.87 53.41 30.70
N THR A 578 38.60 52.62 29.66
CA THR A 578 39.59 51.70 29.09
C THR A 578 40.70 52.47 28.38
N GLY A 579 40.34 53.52 27.63
CA GLY A 579 41.32 54.39 26.95
C GLY A 579 41.87 55.52 27.80
N ASN A 580 41.11 56.03 28.78
CA ASN A 580 41.50 57.17 29.62
C ASN A 580 41.16 56.87 31.10
N PRO A 581 41.98 56.07 31.79
CA PRO A 581 41.66 55.58 33.12
C PRO A 581 41.62 56.69 34.18
N GLU A 582 42.17 57.87 33.92
CA GLU A 582 42.20 58.99 34.87
C GLU A 582 40.97 59.91 34.81
N LEU A 583 40.02 59.67 33.89
CA LEU A 583 38.85 60.55 33.74
C LEU A 583 38.05 60.65 35.04
N THR A 584 37.76 61.90 35.40
CA THR A 584 36.90 62.21 36.54
C THR A 584 35.43 62.00 36.16
N ALA A 585 34.57 61.77 37.17
CA ALA A 585 33.12 61.67 36.93
C ALA A 585 32.55 62.92 36.24
N ARG A 586 33.14 64.10 36.47
CA ARG A 586 32.75 65.36 35.81
C ARG A 586 33.14 65.36 34.32
N ALA A 587 34.35 64.91 33.98
CA ALA A 587 34.78 64.81 32.59
C ALA A 587 33.93 63.77 31.81
N LEU A 588 33.65 62.62 32.44
CA LEU A 588 32.73 61.62 31.87
C LEU A 588 31.31 62.18 31.66
N ALA A 589 30.82 63.02 32.58
CA ALA A 589 29.51 63.65 32.47
C ALA A 589 29.42 64.62 31.29
N GLU A 590 30.48 65.42 31.07
CA GLU A 590 30.59 66.33 29.92
C GLU A 590 30.65 65.55 28.60
N ILE A 591 31.45 64.47 28.54
CA ILE A 591 31.59 63.64 27.33
C ILE A 591 30.28 62.91 26.99
N LEU A 592 29.55 62.40 28.00
CA LEU A 592 28.35 61.60 27.80
C LEU A 592 27.06 62.43 27.75
N GLY A 593 27.13 63.74 27.97
CA GLY A 593 25.95 64.62 27.97
C GLY A 593 24.93 64.30 29.07
N ILE A 594 25.36 63.70 30.19
CA ILE A 594 24.51 63.34 31.33
C ILE A 594 25.01 64.00 32.62
N SER A 595 24.18 64.07 33.67
CA SER A 595 24.59 64.72 34.91
C SER A 595 25.73 63.97 35.62
N ALA A 596 26.63 64.71 36.29
CA ALA A 596 27.72 64.12 37.10
C ALA A 596 27.19 63.16 38.18
N ARG A 597 26.02 63.45 38.76
CA ARG A 597 25.34 62.57 39.73
C ARG A 597 24.91 61.25 39.10
N THR A 598 24.49 61.25 37.83
CA THR A 598 24.14 60.05 37.07
C THR A 598 25.39 59.20 36.80
N VAL A 599 26.51 59.83 36.42
CA VAL A 599 27.80 59.15 36.20
C VAL A 599 28.31 58.52 37.49
N GLU A 600 28.27 59.23 38.62
CA GLU A 600 28.69 58.68 39.92
C GLU A 600 27.88 57.45 40.33
N ARG A 601 26.56 57.46 40.08
CA ARG A 601 25.70 56.30 40.31
C ARG A 601 26.10 55.10 39.44
N HIS A 602 26.42 55.32 38.16
CA HIS A 602 26.88 54.25 37.28
C HIS A 602 28.27 53.73 37.66
N LEU A 603 29.20 54.60 38.04
CA LEU A 603 30.52 54.19 38.54
C LEU A 603 30.38 53.31 39.80
N GLN A 604 29.54 53.70 40.76
CA GLN A 604 29.25 52.88 41.94
C GLN A 604 28.63 51.53 41.58
N GLY A 605 27.66 51.51 40.65
CA GLY A 605 27.05 50.28 40.16
C GLY A 605 28.05 49.35 39.48
N LEU A 606 28.96 49.89 38.67
CA LEU A 606 30.02 49.14 37.99
C LEU A 606 31.07 48.58 38.97
N GLN A 607 31.40 49.34 40.02
CA GLN A 607 32.26 48.85 41.10
C GLN A 607 31.61 47.73 41.90
N ALA A 608 30.32 47.85 42.24
CA ALA A 608 29.57 46.82 42.94
C ALA A 608 29.46 45.52 42.12
N LYS A 609 29.35 45.64 40.78
CA LYS A 609 29.36 44.51 39.84
C LYS A 609 30.77 43.93 39.58
N GLY A 610 31.83 44.50 40.20
CA GLY A 610 33.21 44.07 40.02
C GLY A 610 33.82 44.37 38.64
N ARG A 611 33.13 45.13 37.79
CA ARG A 611 33.56 45.49 36.42
C ARG A 611 34.50 46.69 36.37
N LEU A 612 34.65 47.40 37.49
CA LEU A 612 35.47 48.60 37.59
C LEU A 612 36.13 48.68 38.97
N ILE A 613 37.42 49.03 39.03
CA ILE A 613 38.17 49.22 40.28
C ILE A 613 38.85 50.59 40.25
N ARG A 614 38.80 51.32 41.37
CA ARG A 614 39.57 52.56 41.53
C ARG A 614 40.95 52.21 42.08
N ILE A 615 42.00 52.63 41.37
CA ILE A 615 43.39 52.50 41.79
C ILE A 615 43.90 53.88 42.23
N GLY A 616 44.40 54.01 43.46
CA GLY A 616 44.93 55.26 44.00
C GLY A 616 43.90 56.15 44.73
N ALA A 617 44.28 57.40 45.01
CA ALA A 617 43.52 58.31 45.86
C ALA A 617 42.18 58.77 45.23
N LYS A 618 41.19 59.13 46.07
CA LYS A 618 39.87 59.62 45.61
C LYS A 618 39.98 60.82 44.66
N LYS A 619 40.93 61.72 44.89
CA LYS A 619 41.33 62.78 43.95
C LYS A 619 42.65 62.38 43.30
N GLY A 620 42.66 62.17 41.99
CA GLY A 620 43.87 61.87 41.21
C GLY A 620 44.21 60.39 41.00
N GLY A 621 43.39 59.44 41.48
CA GLY A 621 43.52 58.03 41.12
C GLY A 621 43.10 57.73 39.67
N SER A 622 43.28 56.49 39.24
CA SER A 622 42.87 55.96 37.95
C SER A 622 41.84 54.83 38.10
N TRP A 623 41.16 54.48 37.03
CA TRP A 623 40.16 53.42 36.97
C TRP A 623 40.72 52.24 36.18
N LEU A 624 40.58 51.04 36.71
CA LEU A 624 40.86 49.79 36.02
C LEU A 624 39.53 49.12 35.65
N VAL A 625 39.30 48.97 34.35
CA VAL A 625 38.19 48.18 33.80
C VAL A 625 38.58 46.70 33.87
N LYS A 626 37.68 45.86 34.39
CA LYS A 626 37.90 44.42 34.60
C LYS A 626 37.20 43.56 33.57
#